data_AF-A0A8S3HYN2-F1
#
_entry.id   AF-A0A8S3HYN2-F1
#
_cell.length_a   1.000
_cell.length_b   1.000
_cell.length_c   1.000
_cell.angle_alpha   90.00
_cell.angle_beta   90.00
_cell.angle_gamma   90.00
#
_symmetry.space_group_name_H-M   'P 1'
#
loop_
_entity.id
_entity.type
_entity.pdbx_description
1 polymer ?
#
loop_
_entity_poly.entity_id
_entity_poly.type
_entity_poly.pdbx_seq_one_letter_code
_entity_poly.pdbx_strand_id
1 'polypeptide(L)'
;MLGAKLESGQILNLPGQNWDSNFFCGGGIPVTSLELEAVGVVSALNGSVSIYVTDKRGVGQSSLIECPTSIVKNFTACLPYIKDNEYRLKQNTYTNTACDLEYILKVIMGSNRQNLKSNQRVILMGSSQGTYLLQRYLHVTQDNEQVDGVILDSVLPTDITRLVHGDKYLNYMFLDLFTRCAQDEEGCAKYFEDKNPMRELYTYKMQEDLQTNSSCLSLLHTTTEDIAKKMSYIFYPNMMQLFPALIYRINRCNLDDQNVLRHFLNVTQPPNEDGA
;
A
#
# COMPACT_ATOMS: atom_id res chain seq x y z
N MET A 1 -21.19 -14.90 -26.66
CA MET A 1 -22.17 -13.82 -26.39
C MET A 1 -22.51 -13.91 -24.90
N LEU A 2 -22.53 -12.84 -24.12
CA LEU A 2 -22.29 -11.42 -24.43
C LEU A 2 -20.98 -10.93 -23.79
N GLY A 3 -20.33 -9.96 -24.43
CA GLY A 3 -19.36 -9.11 -23.75
C GLY A 3 -20.05 -7.83 -23.27
N ALA A 4 -19.74 -7.36 -22.07
CA ALA A 4 -20.15 -6.05 -21.58
C ALA A 4 -18.99 -5.07 -21.75
N LYS A 5 -19.15 -4.12 -22.69
CA LYS A 5 -18.25 -3.00 -22.90
C LYS A 5 -18.52 -1.97 -21.81
N LEU A 6 -17.63 -1.82 -20.84
CA LEU A 6 -17.72 -0.75 -19.85
C LEU A 6 -17.22 0.55 -20.50
N GLU A 7 -18.16 1.37 -20.97
CA GLU A 7 -17.88 2.76 -21.34
C GLU A 7 -17.87 3.62 -20.06
N SER A 8 -16.91 4.53 -19.98
CA SER A 8 -16.69 5.37 -18.81
C SER A 8 -17.88 6.30 -18.55
N GLY A 9 -18.44 6.22 -17.34
CA GLY A 9 -19.35 7.23 -16.80
C GLY A 9 -20.83 7.08 -17.20
N GLN A 10 -21.50 6.01 -16.77
CA GLN A 10 -22.95 6.02 -16.57
C GLN A 10 -23.37 5.40 -15.23
N ILE A 11 -24.22 6.13 -14.50
CA ILE A 11 -24.82 5.70 -13.23
C ILE A 11 -25.95 4.73 -13.54
N LEU A 12 -25.74 3.44 -13.30
CA LEU A 12 -26.78 2.41 -13.44
C LEU A 12 -27.72 2.40 -12.24
N ASN A 13 -28.78 3.19 -12.31
CA ASN A 13 -29.93 3.06 -11.42
C ASN A 13 -30.75 1.82 -11.81
N LEU A 14 -30.74 0.78 -10.98
CA LEU A 14 -31.70 -0.33 -11.05
C LEU A 14 -32.88 -0.11 -10.07
N PRO A 15 -34.12 -0.48 -10.45
CA PRO A 15 -35.29 -0.18 -9.65
C PRO A 15 -35.52 -1.21 -8.53
N GLY A 16 -35.39 -0.76 -7.28
CA GLY A 16 -35.82 -1.50 -6.08
C GLY A 16 -34.69 -1.73 -5.08
N GLN A 17 -34.98 -1.42 -3.81
CA GLN A 17 -34.13 -1.62 -2.61
C GLN A 17 -32.94 -0.64 -2.43
N ASN A 18 -33.27 0.49 -1.80
CA ASN A 18 -32.62 1.12 -0.62
C ASN A 18 -31.13 0.88 -0.29
N TRP A 19 -30.51 1.97 0.22
CA TRP A 19 -29.12 2.08 0.74
C TRP A 19 -28.03 1.97 -0.36
N ASP A 20 -26.76 2.34 -0.17
CA ASP A 20 -26.14 3.47 0.57
C ASP A 20 -24.81 3.84 -0.13
N SER A 21 -24.21 5.01 0.11
CA SER A 21 -23.02 5.46 -0.65
C SER A 21 -21.72 5.42 0.15
N ASN A 22 -20.71 4.69 -0.35
CA ASN A 22 -19.37 4.61 0.24
C ASN A 22 -18.31 5.18 -0.74
N PHE A 23 -17.38 6.00 -0.26
CA PHE A 23 -16.27 6.54 -1.06
C PHE A 23 -14.93 5.93 -0.63
N PHE A 24 -14.10 5.47 -1.58
CA PHE A 24 -12.72 5.05 -1.29
C PHE A 24 -11.71 6.07 -1.83
N CYS A 25 -10.86 6.58 -0.94
CA CYS A 25 -9.83 7.56 -1.26
C CYS A 25 -8.44 6.94 -1.44
N GLY A 26 -8.04 6.69 -2.69
CA GLY A 26 -6.68 6.28 -3.06
C GLY A 26 -5.66 7.40 -2.83
N GLY A 27 -4.94 7.36 -1.71
CA GLY A 27 -3.95 8.36 -1.31
C GLY A 27 -2.63 8.32 -2.09
N GLY A 28 -2.68 8.27 -3.43
CA GLY A 28 -1.50 8.17 -4.31
C GLY A 28 -1.41 6.90 -5.16
N ILE A 29 -2.33 5.95 -4.97
CA ILE A 29 -2.45 4.72 -5.78
C ILE A 29 -3.58 4.92 -6.80
N PRO A 30 -3.41 4.53 -8.09
CA PRO A 30 -4.47 4.69 -9.10
C PRO A 30 -5.71 3.86 -8.79
N VAL A 31 -6.86 4.35 -9.25
CA VAL A 31 -8.19 3.76 -9.04
C VAL A 31 -8.27 2.29 -9.46
N THR A 32 -7.56 1.93 -10.53
CA THR A 32 -7.48 0.56 -11.09
C THR A 32 -7.04 -0.49 -10.08
N SER A 33 -6.21 -0.12 -9.11
CA SER A 33 -5.78 -1.01 -8.02
C SER A 33 -6.88 -1.34 -7.01
N LEU A 34 -7.88 -0.47 -6.88
CA LEU A 34 -8.97 -0.56 -5.90
C LEU A 34 -10.29 -1.07 -6.51
N GLU A 35 -10.38 -1.18 -7.85
CA GLU A 35 -11.59 -1.62 -8.55
C GLU A 35 -12.02 -3.03 -8.13
N LEU A 36 -11.07 -3.97 -7.98
CA LEU A 36 -11.37 -5.33 -7.55
C LEU A 36 -11.89 -5.39 -6.10
N GLU A 37 -11.34 -4.56 -5.21
CA GLU A 37 -11.80 -4.45 -3.82
C GLU A 37 -13.20 -3.83 -3.75
N ALA A 38 -13.43 -2.76 -4.50
CA ALA A 38 -14.74 -2.12 -4.62
C ALA A 38 -15.81 -3.08 -5.14
N VAL A 39 -15.52 -3.84 -6.21
CA VAL A 39 -16.40 -4.89 -6.74
C VAL A 39 -16.64 -5.99 -5.69
N GLY A 40 -15.60 -6.38 -4.95
CA GLY A 40 -15.70 -7.32 -3.84
C GLY A 40 -16.68 -6.87 -2.75
N VAL A 41 -16.62 -5.60 -2.33
CA VAL A 41 -17.53 -5.03 -1.32
C VAL A 41 -18.95 -4.88 -1.86
N VAL A 42 -19.16 -4.38 -3.09
CA VAL A 42 -20.49 -4.33 -3.72
C VAL A 42 -21.11 -5.73 -3.77
N SER A 43 -20.32 -6.74 -4.16
CA SER A 43 -20.76 -8.14 -4.22
C SER A 43 -21.10 -8.72 -2.85
N ALA A 44 -20.24 -8.52 -1.85
CA ALA A 44 -20.45 -8.98 -0.47
C ALA A 44 -21.68 -8.35 0.20
N LEU A 45 -22.07 -7.14 -0.23
CA LEU A 45 -23.26 -6.43 0.22
C LEU A 45 -24.45 -6.59 -0.74
N ASN A 46 -24.43 -7.58 -1.65
CA ASN A 46 -25.52 -7.89 -2.59
C ASN A 46 -26.00 -6.68 -3.44
N GLY A 47 -25.10 -5.74 -3.74
CA GLY A 47 -25.44 -4.51 -4.47
C GLY A 47 -26.13 -3.43 -3.62
N SER A 48 -26.25 -3.60 -2.29
CA SER A 48 -26.88 -2.62 -1.39
C SER A 48 -25.99 -1.41 -1.08
N VAL A 49 -24.90 -1.19 -1.84
CA VAL A 49 -24.06 0.01 -1.75
C VAL A 49 -23.60 0.47 -3.13
N SER A 50 -23.55 1.78 -3.31
CA SER A 50 -22.85 2.44 -4.41
C SER A 50 -21.46 2.82 -3.94
N ILE A 51 -20.43 2.21 -4.53
CA ILE A 51 -19.04 2.59 -4.26
C ILE A 51 -18.52 3.55 -5.33
N TYR A 52 -17.97 4.66 -4.88
CA TYR A 52 -17.27 5.64 -5.71
C TYR A 52 -15.78 5.64 -5.34
N VAL A 53 -14.93 5.42 -6.32
CA VAL A 53 -13.47 5.47 -6.16
C VAL A 53 -12.92 6.49 -7.15
N THR A 54 -11.99 7.32 -6.71
CA THR A 54 -11.51 8.46 -7.51
C THR A 54 -9.99 8.55 -7.51
N ASP A 55 -9.40 8.69 -8.69
CA ASP A 55 -8.00 9.06 -8.83
C ASP A 55 -7.74 10.46 -8.23
N LYS A 56 -6.76 10.54 -7.32
CA LYS A 56 -6.21 11.81 -6.85
C LYS A 56 -5.58 12.59 -8.01
N ARG A 57 -5.67 13.92 -7.99
CA ARG A 57 -4.94 14.80 -8.93
C ARG A 57 -3.47 14.38 -9.07
N GLY A 58 -3.00 14.20 -10.31
CA GLY A 58 -1.63 13.74 -10.57
C GLY A 58 -1.43 12.23 -10.54
N VAL A 59 -2.49 11.43 -10.36
CA VAL A 59 -2.46 9.97 -10.27
C VAL A 59 -3.43 9.37 -11.30
N GLY A 60 -3.10 8.21 -11.85
CA GLY A 60 -3.97 7.46 -12.77
C GLY A 60 -4.51 8.31 -13.92
N GLN A 61 -5.82 8.26 -14.13
CA GLN A 61 -6.51 9.02 -15.18
C GLN A 61 -6.66 10.51 -14.85
N SER A 62 -6.45 10.93 -13.59
CA SER A 62 -6.54 12.32 -13.14
C SER A 62 -5.28 13.14 -13.49
N SER A 63 -4.92 13.13 -14.77
CA SER A 63 -3.74 13.81 -15.34
C SER A 63 -2.47 13.43 -14.58
N LEU A 64 -1.95 12.22 -14.85
CA LEU A 64 -0.75 11.65 -14.24
C LEU A 64 0.45 12.62 -14.23
N ILE A 65 1.18 12.63 -13.12
CA ILE A 65 2.46 13.35 -12.96
C ILE A 65 3.53 12.32 -12.61
N GLU A 66 4.32 11.90 -13.60
CA GLU A 66 5.38 10.91 -13.42
C GLU A 66 6.64 11.28 -14.22
N CYS A 67 7.75 10.66 -13.84
CA CYS A 67 8.90 10.49 -14.72
C CYS A 67 8.55 9.39 -15.75
N PRO A 68 8.98 9.48 -17.02
CA PRO A 68 8.91 8.33 -17.92
C PRO A 68 9.59 7.10 -17.27
N THR A 69 8.95 5.94 -17.33
CA THR A 69 9.43 4.68 -16.74
C THR A 69 10.86 4.35 -17.18
N SER A 70 11.19 4.60 -18.45
CA SER A 70 12.53 4.44 -19.03
C SER A 70 13.65 5.22 -18.32
N ILE A 71 13.32 6.24 -17.52
CA ILE A 71 14.29 7.07 -16.78
C ILE A 71 13.99 7.22 -15.29
N VAL A 72 12.95 6.57 -14.73
CA VAL A 72 12.52 6.77 -13.34
C VAL A 72 13.61 6.44 -12.30
N LYS A 73 14.50 5.48 -12.63
CA LYS A 73 15.67 5.09 -11.82
C LYS A 73 16.83 6.07 -11.90
N ASN A 74 16.81 7.00 -12.86
CA ASN A 74 17.79 8.08 -13.01
C ASN A 74 17.11 9.41 -12.64
N PHE A 75 17.14 9.74 -11.34
CA PHE A 75 16.56 10.98 -10.81
C PHE A 75 17.02 12.24 -11.58
N THR A 76 18.31 12.31 -11.95
CA THR A 76 18.87 13.41 -12.74
C THR A 76 18.20 13.56 -14.10
N ALA A 77 17.86 12.45 -14.77
CA ALA A 77 17.14 12.47 -16.03
C ALA A 77 15.65 12.85 -15.88
N CYS A 78 15.06 12.68 -14.70
CA CYS A 78 13.70 13.16 -14.40
C CYS A 78 13.62 14.65 -14.05
N LEU A 79 14.74 15.31 -13.68
CA LEU A 79 14.74 16.74 -13.31
C LEU A 79 14.06 17.69 -14.33
N PRO A 80 14.19 17.51 -15.67
CA PRO A 80 13.43 18.30 -16.64
C PRO A 80 11.92 18.12 -16.50
N TYR A 81 11.44 16.87 -16.38
CA TYR A 81 10.01 16.56 -16.21
C TYR A 81 9.44 17.16 -14.92
N ILE A 82 10.21 17.13 -13.82
CA ILE A 82 9.84 17.78 -12.56
C ILE A 82 9.72 19.30 -12.75
N LYS A 83 10.66 19.91 -13.48
CA LYS A 83 10.66 21.35 -13.76
C LYS A 83 9.49 21.77 -14.67
N ASP A 84 9.22 21.03 -15.73
CA ASP A 84 8.11 21.30 -16.66
C ASP A 84 6.75 21.12 -15.98
N ASN A 85 6.68 20.29 -14.93
CA ASN A 85 5.48 20.07 -14.12
C ASN A 85 5.46 20.87 -12.80
N GLU A 86 6.37 21.82 -12.56
CA GLU A 86 6.53 22.50 -11.28
C GLU A 86 5.21 23.12 -10.77
N TYR A 87 4.43 23.75 -11.66
CA TYR A 87 3.11 24.28 -11.30
C TYR A 87 2.13 23.18 -10.86
N ARG A 88 2.04 22.08 -11.62
CA ARG A 88 1.16 20.93 -11.30
C ARG A 88 1.56 20.27 -9.98
N LEU A 89 2.87 20.14 -9.73
CA LEU A 89 3.42 19.62 -8.47
C LEU A 89 3.06 20.52 -7.28
N LYS A 90 3.19 21.85 -7.41
CA LYS A 90 2.73 22.82 -6.39
C LYS A 90 1.22 22.72 -6.12
N GLN A 91 0.43 22.32 -7.10
CA GLN A 91 -1.01 22.07 -6.93
C GLN A 91 -1.37 20.65 -6.49
N ASN A 92 -0.43 19.69 -6.45
CA ASN A 92 -0.66 18.30 -6.02
C ASN A 92 -0.53 18.17 -4.49
N THR A 93 -1.35 18.93 -3.77
CA THR A 93 -1.41 18.89 -2.30
C THR A 93 -2.65 18.12 -1.83
N TYR A 94 -2.56 17.52 -0.63
CA TYR A 94 -3.73 16.94 0.03
C TYR A 94 -4.81 17.98 0.38
N THR A 95 -4.44 19.25 0.58
CA THR A 95 -5.41 20.36 0.72
C THR A 95 -6.22 20.54 -0.56
N ASN A 96 -5.57 20.65 -1.72
CA ASN A 96 -6.28 20.81 -2.99
C ASN A 96 -7.10 19.56 -3.33
N THR A 97 -6.56 18.37 -3.04
CA THR A 97 -7.26 17.09 -3.23
C THR A 97 -8.50 16.99 -2.33
N ALA A 98 -8.46 17.56 -1.12
CA ALA A 98 -9.62 17.63 -0.24
C ALA A 98 -10.71 18.57 -0.78
N CYS A 99 -10.33 19.70 -1.39
CA CYS A 99 -11.27 20.56 -2.11
C CYS A 99 -11.86 19.87 -3.35
N ASP A 100 -11.08 19.04 -4.07
CA ASP A 100 -11.59 18.23 -5.18
C ASP A 100 -12.63 17.22 -4.68
N LEU A 101 -12.38 16.56 -3.54
CA LEU A 101 -13.32 15.63 -2.91
C LEU A 101 -14.63 16.34 -2.51
N GLU A 102 -14.54 17.52 -1.88
CA GLU A 102 -15.71 18.35 -1.57
C GLU A 102 -16.53 18.69 -2.82
N TYR A 103 -15.86 19.03 -3.93
CA TYR A 103 -16.49 19.32 -5.22
C TYR A 103 -17.12 18.07 -5.84
N ILE A 104 -16.42 16.94 -5.87
CA ILE A 104 -16.91 15.65 -6.39
C ILE A 104 -18.17 15.21 -5.64
N LEU A 105 -18.18 15.34 -4.31
CA LEU A 105 -19.35 15.09 -3.47
C LEU A 105 -20.52 16.02 -3.85
N LYS A 106 -20.29 17.32 -4.05
CA LYS A 106 -21.32 18.26 -4.54
C LYS A 106 -21.85 17.90 -5.93
N VAL A 107 -21.03 17.36 -6.83
CA VAL A 107 -21.48 16.92 -8.16
C VAL A 107 -22.33 15.64 -8.07
N ILE A 108 -21.89 14.65 -7.28
CA ILE A 108 -22.58 13.36 -7.16
C ILE A 108 -23.90 13.50 -6.38
N MET A 109 -23.85 14.12 -5.19
CA MET A 109 -24.99 14.25 -4.29
C MET A 109 -25.90 15.44 -4.63
N GLY A 110 -25.35 16.43 -5.32
CA GLY A 110 -26.00 17.70 -5.62
C GLY A 110 -26.04 18.68 -4.43
N SER A 111 -26.32 19.95 -4.74
CA SER A 111 -26.62 21.03 -3.78
C SER A 111 -27.73 20.68 -2.79
N ASN A 112 -27.36 20.46 -1.52
CA ASN A 112 -28.25 20.00 -0.44
C ASN A 112 -28.78 18.57 -0.64
N ARG A 113 -27.96 17.66 -1.19
CA ARG A 113 -28.21 16.21 -1.23
C ARG A 113 -29.42 15.77 -2.07
N GLN A 114 -29.90 16.59 -3.00
CA GLN A 114 -31.11 16.33 -3.80
C GLN A 114 -31.00 15.15 -4.78
N ASN A 115 -29.78 14.68 -5.11
CA ASN A 115 -29.60 13.47 -5.90
C ASN A 115 -29.66 12.19 -5.04
N LEU A 116 -29.67 12.31 -3.71
CA LEU A 116 -29.75 11.19 -2.78
C LEU A 116 -31.20 10.90 -2.41
N LYS A 117 -31.49 9.63 -2.11
CA LYS A 117 -32.77 9.24 -1.50
C LYS A 117 -32.81 9.77 -0.05
N SER A 118 -34.00 10.04 0.48
CA SER A 118 -34.19 10.66 1.81
C SER A 118 -33.60 9.86 2.99
N ASN A 119 -33.29 8.59 2.79
CA ASN A 119 -32.69 7.68 3.73
C ASN A 119 -31.22 7.33 3.42
N GLN A 120 -30.67 7.80 2.30
CA GLN A 120 -29.36 7.39 1.81
C GLN A 120 -28.23 8.12 2.52
N ARG A 121 -27.35 7.34 3.16
CA ARG A 121 -26.15 7.83 3.86
C ARG A 121 -24.97 7.92 2.90
N VAL A 122 -24.05 8.84 3.20
CA VAL A 122 -22.77 9.04 2.52
C VAL A 122 -21.66 8.86 3.53
N ILE A 123 -20.84 7.84 3.34
CA ILE A 123 -19.70 7.52 4.20
C ILE A 123 -18.41 7.67 3.39
N LEU A 124 -17.45 8.40 3.93
CA LEU A 124 -16.10 8.46 3.36
C LEU A 124 -15.22 7.41 4.03
N MET A 125 -14.53 6.59 3.25
CA MET A 125 -13.60 5.57 3.72
C MET A 125 -12.20 5.81 3.15
N GLY A 126 -11.22 5.86 4.04
CA GLY A 126 -9.81 6.02 3.70
C GLY A 126 -9.02 4.95 4.41
N SER A 127 -8.08 4.32 3.69
CA SER A 127 -7.05 3.46 4.28
C SER A 127 -5.68 4.08 4.03
N SER A 128 -4.75 3.92 4.98
CA SER A 128 -3.37 4.41 4.87
C SER A 128 -3.33 5.91 4.51
N GLN A 129 -2.63 6.32 3.44
CA GLN A 129 -2.59 7.71 2.96
C GLN A 129 -3.98 8.33 2.67
N GLY A 130 -4.99 7.51 2.36
CA GLY A 130 -6.37 7.97 2.21
C GLY A 130 -6.94 8.59 3.49
N THR A 131 -6.51 8.13 4.67
CA THR A 131 -6.93 8.72 5.95
C THR A 131 -6.42 10.14 6.13
N TYR A 132 -5.23 10.48 5.62
CA TYR A 132 -4.71 11.85 5.67
C TYR A 132 -5.53 12.78 4.76
N LEU A 133 -5.98 12.28 3.59
CA LEU A 133 -6.91 13.02 2.74
C LEU A 133 -8.25 13.28 3.44
N LEU A 134 -8.85 12.27 4.07
CA LEU A 134 -10.13 12.43 4.76
C LEU A 134 -10.03 13.31 6.02
N GLN A 135 -8.96 13.17 6.80
CA GLN A 135 -8.65 14.12 7.86
C GLN A 135 -8.51 15.54 7.29
N ARG A 136 -7.82 15.72 6.16
CA ARG A 136 -7.65 17.05 5.56
C ARG A 136 -8.96 17.63 5.02
N TYR A 137 -9.82 16.80 4.44
CA TYR A 137 -11.18 17.16 4.05
C TYR A 137 -11.99 17.70 5.24
N LEU A 138 -11.99 16.99 6.38
CA LEU A 138 -12.65 17.45 7.62
C LEU A 138 -12.07 18.78 8.18
N HIS A 139 -10.86 19.18 7.78
CA HIS A 139 -10.26 20.47 8.17
C HIS A 139 -10.56 21.62 7.20
N VAL A 140 -10.99 21.34 5.96
CA VAL A 140 -11.15 22.38 4.91
C VAL A 140 -12.57 22.47 4.34
N THR A 141 -13.40 21.43 4.51
CA THR A 141 -14.81 21.47 4.12
C THR A 141 -15.51 22.64 4.81
N GLN A 142 -16.33 23.35 4.06
CA GLN A 142 -17.23 24.39 4.58
C GLN A 142 -18.61 23.84 4.90
N ASP A 143 -18.87 22.59 4.53
CA ASP A 143 -20.14 21.87 4.70
C ASP A 143 -19.93 20.68 5.65
N ASN A 144 -20.35 20.88 6.90
CA ASN A 144 -20.23 19.88 7.98
C ASN A 144 -21.34 18.80 7.91
N GLU A 145 -22.37 18.98 7.07
CA GLU A 145 -23.49 18.05 6.90
C GLU A 145 -23.41 17.28 5.56
N GLN A 146 -22.36 17.54 4.78
CA GLN A 146 -22.11 16.88 3.49
C GLN A 146 -22.02 15.35 3.63
N VAL A 147 -21.45 14.83 4.72
CA VAL A 147 -21.25 13.38 4.90
C VAL A 147 -21.76 12.90 6.26
N ASP A 148 -22.31 11.68 6.29
CA ASP A 148 -22.94 11.09 7.46
C ASP A 148 -21.95 10.32 8.36
N GLY A 149 -20.76 10.02 7.85
CA GLY A 149 -19.73 9.30 8.57
C GLY A 149 -18.39 9.27 7.84
N VAL A 150 -17.32 9.03 8.60
CA VAL A 150 -15.96 8.87 8.10
C VAL A 150 -15.32 7.66 8.76
N ILE A 151 -14.78 6.75 7.95
CA ILE A 151 -14.01 5.57 8.36
C ILE A 151 -12.55 5.81 8.03
N LEU A 152 -11.70 5.75 9.06
CA LEU A 152 -10.25 5.87 8.93
C LEU A 152 -9.59 4.53 9.30
N ASP A 153 -9.21 3.75 8.31
CA ASP A 153 -8.46 2.51 8.48
C ASP A 153 -6.95 2.78 8.38
N SER A 154 -6.16 2.12 9.25
CA SER A 154 -4.69 2.20 9.23
C SER A 154 -4.18 3.65 9.20
N VAL A 155 -4.61 4.42 10.21
CA VAL A 155 -4.54 5.89 10.25
C VAL A 155 -3.12 6.45 10.07
N LEU A 156 -3.00 7.39 9.14
CA LEU A 156 -1.85 8.27 8.94
C LEU A 156 -2.12 9.62 9.62
N PRO A 157 -1.71 9.85 10.89
CA PRO A 157 -1.97 11.11 11.60
C PRO A 157 -1.27 12.30 10.93
N THR A 158 -1.91 13.48 11.02
CA THR A 158 -1.51 14.68 10.27
C THR A 158 -0.25 15.39 10.78
N ASP A 159 0.16 15.11 12.01
CA ASP A 159 1.19 15.81 12.79
C ASP A 159 2.38 14.93 13.20
N ILE A 160 2.14 13.63 13.39
CA ILE A 160 3.10 12.67 13.97
C ILE A 160 3.86 11.85 12.91
N THR A 161 3.26 11.54 11.75
CA THR A 161 3.94 10.63 10.80
C THR A 161 4.98 11.35 9.96
N ARG A 162 6.24 10.96 10.16
CA ARG A 162 7.39 11.33 9.34
C ARG A 162 7.99 10.05 8.78
N LEU A 163 8.59 10.11 7.59
CA LEU A 163 9.23 8.94 6.96
C LEU A 163 10.26 8.26 7.90
N VAL A 164 10.98 9.06 8.70
CA VAL A 164 11.93 8.59 9.74
C VAL A 164 11.31 7.73 10.85
N HIS A 165 9.99 7.70 11.00
CA HIS A 165 9.31 6.79 11.92
C HIS A 165 8.98 5.43 11.28
N GLY A 166 9.00 5.32 9.94
CA GLY A 166 8.73 4.07 9.21
C GLY A 166 9.66 2.94 9.65
N ASP A 167 10.98 3.16 9.56
CA ASP A 167 12.00 2.20 9.97
C ASP A 167 11.83 1.74 11.43
N LYS A 168 11.43 2.67 12.32
CA LYS A 168 11.18 2.38 13.73
C LYS A 168 9.97 1.45 13.92
N TYR A 169 8.87 1.70 13.20
CA TYR A 169 7.69 0.84 13.27
C TYR A 169 7.92 -0.53 12.61
N LEU A 170 8.64 -0.58 11.48
CA LEU A 170 9.08 -1.84 10.86
C LEU A 170 9.91 -2.67 11.84
N ASN A 171 10.88 -2.05 12.51
CA ASN A 171 11.67 -2.73 13.55
C ASN A 171 10.80 -3.29 14.68
N TYR A 172 9.78 -2.56 15.16
CA TYR A 172 8.84 -3.10 16.16
C TYR A 172 8.00 -4.27 15.64
N MET A 173 7.55 -4.23 14.38
CA MET A 173 6.83 -5.35 13.76
C MET A 173 7.70 -6.61 13.66
N PHE A 174 8.98 -6.46 13.28
CA PHE A 174 9.91 -7.60 13.25
C PHE A 174 10.25 -8.12 14.65
N LEU A 175 10.44 -7.24 15.63
CA LEU A 175 10.62 -7.65 17.03
C LEU A 175 9.43 -8.44 17.56
N ASP A 176 8.19 -8.03 17.27
CA ASP A 176 6.98 -8.80 17.65
C ASP A 176 6.90 -10.15 16.90
N LEU A 177 7.16 -10.17 15.59
CA LEU A 177 7.21 -11.40 14.78
C LEU A 177 8.22 -12.41 15.34
N PHE A 178 9.44 -11.97 15.63
CA PHE A 178 10.48 -12.84 16.17
C PHE A 178 10.21 -13.25 17.62
N THR A 179 9.56 -12.40 18.41
CA THR A 179 9.08 -12.76 19.76
C THR A 179 8.03 -13.86 19.69
N ARG A 180 7.06 -13.77 18.78
CA ARG A 180 6.06 -14.83 18.54
C ARG A 180 6.70 -16.12 18.04
N CYS A 181 7.66 -16.03 17.11
CA CYS A 181 8.41 -17.19 16.64
C CYS A 181 9.17 -17.89 17.79
N ALA A 182 9.76 -17.13 18.74
CA ALA A 182 10.43 -17.70 19.91
C ALA A 182 9.47 -18.37 20.90
N GLN A 183 8.20 -17.93 20.95
CA GLN A 183 7.16 -18.51 21.81
C GLN A 183 6.53 -19.79 21.21
N ASP A 184 6.57 -19.95 19.88
CA ASP A 184 6.08 -21.12 19.17
C ASP A 184 7.12 -22.25 19.18
N GLU A 185 7.22 -22.96 20.32
CA GLU A 185 8.23 -23.99 20.53
C GLU A 185 8.17 -25.15 19.54
N GLU A 186 6.97 -25.57 19.14
CA GLU A 186 6.76 -26.73 18.27
C GLU A 186 6.79 -26.38 16.78
N GLY A 187 6.47 -25.14 16.39
CA GLY A 187 6.54 -24.66 15.02
C GLY A 187 7.87 -23.98 14.72
N CYS A 188 7.99 -22.70 15.07
CA CYS A 188 9.06 -21.81 14.65
C CYS A 188 10.34 -21.93 15.49
N ALA A 189 10.24 -21.92 16.82
CA ALA A 189 11.40 -21.73 17.70
C ALA A 189 12.42 -22.88 17.65
N LYS A 190 11.96 -24.13 17.43
CA LYS A 190 12.81 -25.34 17.35
C LYS A 190 13.91 -25.30 16.28
N TYR A 191 13.81 -24.40 15.31
CA TYR A 191 14.82 -24.26 14.26
C TYR A 191 16.02 -23.40 14.69
N PHE A 192 15.86 -22.56 15.72
CA PHE A 192 16.86 -21.57 16.14
C PHE A 192 17.61 -21.99 17.41
N GLU A 193 18.89 -21.67 17.48
CA GLU A 193 19.67 -21.86 18.72
C GLU A 193 19.06 -21.03 19.87
N ASP A 194 19.03 -21.61 21.08
CA ASP A 194 18.35 -21.04 22.26
C ASP A 194 16.89 -20.62 22.02
N LYS A 195 16.21 -21.24 21.03
CA LYS A 195 14.84 -20.91 20.58
C LYS A 195 14.67 -19.44 20.16
N ASN A 196 15.75 -18.75 19.74
CA ASN A 196 15.76 -17.29 19.59
C ASN A 196 16.20 -16.81 18.19
N PRO A 197 15.26 -16.52 17.27
CA PRO A 197 15.59 -16.03 15.93
C PRO A 197 16.21 -14.63 15.89
N MET A 198 15.93 -13.75 16.88
CA MET A 198 16.61 -12.45 16.98
C MET A 198 18.10 -12.63 17.25
N ARG A 199 18.45 -13.56 18.14
CA ARG A 199 19.86 -13.86 18.45
C ARG A 199 20.57 -14.42 17.22
N GLU A 200 19.94 -15.33 16.50
CA GLU A 200 20.52 -15.90 15.27
C GLU A 200 20.77 -14.83 14.20
N LEU A 201 19.83 -13.89 14.01
CA LEU A 201 20.03 -12.72 13.13
C LEU A 201 21.21 -11.84 13.56
N TYR A 202 21.33 -11.52 14.85
CA TYR A 202 22.47 -10.74 15.36
C TYR A 202 23.79 -11.49 15.24
N THR A 203 23.83 -12.79 15.54
CA THR A 203 25.02 -13.63 15.37
C THR A 203 25.46 -13.69 13.92
N TYR A 204 24.53 -13.89 12.98
CA TYR A 204 24.80 -13.81 11.55
C TYR A 204 25.38 -12.44 11.16
N LYS A 205 24.76 -11.35 11.59
CA LYS A 205 25.21 -9.99 11.21
C LYS A 205 26.61 -9.67 11.76
N MET A 206 26.89 -10.06 13.01
CA MET A 206 28.23 -9.94 13.59
C MET A 206 29.27 -10.78 12.84
N GLN A 207 28.92 -11.97 12.36
CA GLN A 207 29.82 -12.79 11.55
C GLN A 207 30.09 -12.17 10.17
N GLU A 208 29.07 -11.62 9.51
CA GLU A 208 29.22 -10.90 8.23
C GLU A 208 30.14 -9.68 8.38
N ASP A 209 29.93 -8.85 9.41
CA ASP A 209 30.72 -7.64 9.65
C ASP A 209 32.19 -7.95 10.02
N LEU A 210 32.49 -9.17 10.48
CA LEU A 210 33.82 -9.63 10.87
C LEU A 210 34.52 -10.53 9.82
N GLN A 211 33.78 -11.17 8.91
CA GLN A 211 34.34 -12.11 7.93
C GLN A 211 33.89 -11.81 6.50
N THR A 212 34.79 -11.20 5.72
CA THR A 212 34.51 -10.71 4.36
C THR A 212 34.32 -11.79 3.28
N ASN A 213 34.70 -13.05 3.51
CA ASN A 213 34.82 -14.07 2.45
C ASN A 213 34.01 -15.37 2.67
N SER A 214 33.33 -15.55 3.80
CA SER A 214 32.78 -16.86 4.23
C SER A 214 31.26 -16.89 4.46
N SER A 215 30.55 -15.79 4.28
CA SER A 215 29.09 -15.73 4.50
C SER A 215 28.31 -16.49 3.42
N CYS A 216 27.13 -17.01 3.76
CA CYS A 216 26.27 -17.71 2.79
C CYS A 216 25.96 -16.87 1.54
N LEU A 217 25.85 -15.55 1.72
CA LEU A 217 25.51 -14.62 0.65
C LEU A 217 26.66 -14.44 -0.36
N SER A 218 27.93 -14.62 0.05
CA SER A 218 29.06 -14.57 -0.87
C SER A 218 29.02 -15.73 -1.89
N LEU A 219 28.63 -16.93 -1.45
CA LEU A 219 28.39 -18.11 -2.29
C LEU A 219 27.20 -17.94 -3.24
N LEU A 220 26.32 -16.98 -2.96
CA LEU A 220 25.17 -16.61 -3.78
C LEU A 220 25.42 -15.36 -4.64
N HIS A 221 26.63 -14.80 -4.59
CA HIS A 221 27.01 -13.54 -5.25
C HIS A 221 26.05 -12.39 -4.92
N THR A 222 25.64 -12.28 -3.64
CA THR A 222 24.69 -11.28 -3.16
C THR A 222 25.16 -10.68 -1.82
N THR A 223 24.47 -9.65 -1.34
CA THR A 223 24.77 -8.96 -0.08
C THR A 223 23.56 -8.95 0.86
N THR A 224 23.78 -8.69 2.15
CA THR A 224 22.65 -8.47 3.09
C THR A 224 21.79 -7.27 2.66
N GLU A 225 22.36 -6.27 1.98
CA GLU A 225 21.60 -5.15 1.43
C GLU A 225 20.66 -5.60 0.29
N ASP A 226 21.13 -6.47 -0.61
CA ASP A 226 20.31 -7.01 -1.70
C ASP A 226 19.21 -7.94 -1.20
N ILE A 227 19.51 -8.76 -0.20
CA ILE A 227 18.50 -9.55 0.52
C ILE A 227 17.48 -8.61 1.16
N ALA A 228 17.90 -7.60 1.93
CA ALA A 228 16.99 -6.66 2.59
C ALA A 228 16.09 -5.90 1.57
N LYS A 229 16.63 -5.48 0.42
CA LYS A 229 15.86 -4.91 -0.69
C LYS A 229 14.83 -5.89 -1.26
N LYS A 230 15.19 -7.16 -1.42
CA LYS A 230 14.27 -8.19 -1.92
C LYS A 230 13.21 -8.59 -0.89
N MET A 231 13.56 -8.53 0.40
CA MET A 231 12.64 -8.72 1.52
C MET A 231 11.61 -7.59 1.65
N SER A 232 11.95 -6.34 1.27
CA SER A 232 10.96 -5.26 1.27
C SER A 232 9.91 -5.40 0.16
N TYR A 233 10.22 -6.04 -0.97
CA TYR A 233 9.23 -6.38 -2.01
C TYR A 233 8.21 -7.43 -1.57
N ILE A 234 8.56 -8.29 -0.59
CA ILE A 234 7.63 -9.25 0.02
C ILE A 234 7.09 -8.79 1.37
N PHE A 235 7.05 -7.47 1.62
CA PHE A 235 6.43 -6.89 2.82
C PHE A 235 4.89 -6.88 2.71
N TYR A 236 4.32 -8.06 2.50
CA TYR A 236 2.88 -8.32 2.56
C TYR A 236 2.56 -9.18 3.80
N PRO A 237 1.39 -9.00 4.46
CA PRO A 237 1.07 -9.69 5.70
C PRO A 237 1.17 -11.23 5.64
N ASN A 238 0.85 -11.83 4.49
CA ASN A 238 0.94 -13.26 4.23
C ASN A 238 2.37 -13.77 3.95
N MET A 239 3.34 -12.89 3.73
CA MET A 239 4.74 -13.22 3.42
C MET A 239 5.70 -12.90 4.57
N MET A 240 5.29 -12.12 5.58
CA MET A 240 6.13 -11.82 6.75
C MET A 240 6.65 -13.07 7.48
N GLN A 241 5.88 -14.15 7.49
CA GLN A 241 6.27 -15.46 8.04
C GLN A 241 7.51 -16.10 7.37
N LEU A 242 7.93 -15.61 6.19
CA LEU A 242 9.15 -16.08 5.52
C LEU A 242 10.44 -15.52 6.15
N PHE A 243 10.36 -14.43 6.94
CA PHE A 243 11.55 -13.78 7.49
C PHE A 243 12.36 -14.68 8.44
N PRO A 244 11.79 -15.36 9.46
CA PRO A 244 12.52 -16.33 10.28
C PRO A 244 13.09 -17.47 9.44
N ALA A 245 12.30 -18.02 8.50
CA ALA A 245 12.72 -19.14 7.66
C ALA A 245 13.91 -18.78 6.76
N LEU A 246 13.99 -17.54 6.26
CA LEU A 246 15.11 -17.09 5.44
C LEU A 246 16.37 -16.84 6.29
N ILE A 247 16.25 -16.29 7.50
CA ILE A 247 17.38 -16.13 8.43
C ILE A 247 18.00 -17.48 8.80
N TYR A 248 17.17 -18.46 9.19
CA TYR A 248 17.62 -19.82 9.48
C TYR A 248 18.38 -20.46 8.32
N ARG A 249 17.90 -20.27 7.08
CA ARG A 249 18.56 -20.80 5.88
C ARG A 249 19.87 -20.08 5.54
N ILE A 250 19.93 -18.77 5.74
CA ILE A 250 21.16 -17.97 5.54
C ILE A 250 22.24 -18.42 6.54
N ASN A 251 21.88 -18.67 7.80
CA ASN A 251 22.82 -19.11 8.82
C ASN A 251 23.26 -20.58 8.63
N ARG A 252 22.34 -21.48 8.27
CA ARG A 252 22.63 -22.91 8.05
C ARG A 252 23.37 -23.21 6.74
N CYS A 253 23.06 -22.48 5.67
CA CYS A 253 23.73 -22.45 4.37
C CYS A 253 24.10 -23.80 3.70
N ASN A 254 23.31 -24.86 3.86
CA ASN A 254 23.55 -26.09 3.11
C ASN A 254 23.15 -25.94 1.62
N LEU A 255 23.42 -26.96 0.79
CA LEU A 255 23.13 -26.90 -0.65
C LEU A 255 21.64 -26.67 -0.97
N ASP A 256 20.73 -27.22 -0.16
CA ASP A 256 19.29 -27.00 -0.34
C ASP A 256 18.88 -25.57 0.06
N ASP A 257 19.49 -25.01 1.10
CA ASP A 257 19.31 -23.62 1.51
C ASP A 257 19.78 -22.66 0.42
N GLN A 258 20.95 -22.91 -0.16
CA GLN A 258 21.44 -22.14 -1.30
C GLN A 258 20.48 -22.21 -2.50
N ASN A 259 19.90 -23.38 -2.80
CA ASN A 259 18.91 -23.51 -3.87
C ASN A 259 17.63 -22.72 -3.58
N VAL A 260 17.11 -22.77 -2.35
CA VAL A 260 15.94 -21.99 -1.92
C VAL A 260 16.22 -20.48 -1.95
N LEU A 261 17.41 -20.05 -1.48
CA LEU A 261 17.80 -18.65 -1.48
C LEU A 261 18.02 -18.12 -2.91
N ARG A 262 18.61 -18.91 -3.83
CA ARG A 262 18.66 -18.56 -5.27
C ARG A 262 17.27 -18.45 -5.88
N HIS A 263 16.36 -19.38 -5.55
CA HIS A 263 14.98 -19.30 -6.02
C HIS A 263 14.30 -18.02 -5.53
N PHE A 264 14.39 -17.72 -4.23
CA PHE A 264 13.92 -16.46 -3.63
C PHE A 264 14.48 -15.25 -4.40
N LEU A 265 15.82 -15.13 -4.49
CA LEU A 265 16.50 -14.05 -5.21
C LEU A 265 16.02 -13.90 -6.67
N ASN A 266 15.69 -14.99 -7.35
CA ASN A 266 15.23 -14.98 -8.73
C ASN A 266 13.75 -14.60 -8.89
N VAL A 267 12.87 -15.01 -7.97
CA VAL A 267 11.42 -14.71 -8.06
C VAL A 267 11.05 -13.36 -7.46
N THR A 268 11.76 -12.91 -6.41
CA THR A 268 11.57 -11.56 -5.86
C THR A 268 12.40 -10.55 -6.66
N GLN A 269 11.96 -10.27 -7.88
CA GLN A 269 12.43 -9.09 -8.60
C GLN A 269 11.66 -7.85 -8.15
N PRO A 270 12.20 -6.63 -8.34
CA PRO A 270 11.32 -5.46 -8.43
C PRO A 270 10.21 -5.75 -9.46
N PRO A 271 8.98 -5.28 -9.26
CA PRO A 271 7.89 -5.53 -10.19
C PRO A 271 8.28 -5.12 -11.61
N ASN A 272 8.02 -5.99 -12.59
CA ASN A 272 8.24 -5.68 -14.00
C ASN A 272 7.30 -4.53 -14.40
N GLU A 273 7.87 -3.44 -14.90
CA GLU A 273 7.18 -2.17 -15.14
C GLU A 273 6.20 -2.18 -16.33
N ASP A 274 6.00 -3.34 -16.98
CA ASP A 274 5.06 -3.56 -18.09
C ASP A 274 3.71 -4.17 -17.62
N GLY A 275 3.46 -4.24 -16.31
CA GLY A 275 2.39 -5.04 -15.69
C GLY A 275 1.17 -4.28 -15.14
N ALA A 276 0.36 -3.70 -16.04
CA ALA A 276 -0.99 -3.14 -15.83
C ALA A 276 -1.16 -1.83 -15.02
#